data_AF-A0A9Q2XLL4-F1
#
_entry.id   AF-A0A9Q2XLL4-F1
#
_cell.length_a   1.000
_cell.length_b   1.000
_cell.length_c   1.000
_cell.angle_alpha   90.00
_cell.angle_beta   90.00
_cell.angle_gamma   90.00
#
_symmetry.space_group_name_H-M   'P 1'
#
loop_
_entity.id
_entity.type
_entity.pdbx_description
1 polymer ?
#
loop_
_entity_poly.entity_id
_entity_poly.type
_entity_poly.pdbx_seq_one_letter_code
_entity_poly.pdbx_strand_id
1 'polypeptide(L)'
;MKRLLMPLLTASAMALSTAAHSHELLVGTHDAIYRYRFDSQTGQLDTQPLQAFKSVNPSWLTLSPQRGWLFAVNENGEGRGQVSSMALDRESGVLSLLNQAPSNGDEPTHSSLSHDARFLFVANYGVKPSPGGSLSVLPVAADGRLSAPVQQLQHVPSRVNPQRQAGPHVHSVVVAPDGRHVFASDLGADQVVAYRYDPAAAQPLSAASPVSLPPGSGPRHLTFAPDGKHAYLTLEMSAQVVVFDYLDGSLVQRQILPLTERDDAAAKAASAVHVSADGRFLYVSNRGTSNELVVFAINPLDGSLSFLQHRSVEGDHPREFTLDPSEGYVLVGNQKSDQVVVIKRDPLTGLLGKVVQRMALQSPSDLKFVD
;
A
#
# COMPACT_ATOMS: atom_id res chain seq x y z
N MET A 1 24.32 58.60 -47.37
CA MET A 1 24.09 57.16 -47.14
C MET A 1 23.79 56.95 -45.66
N LYS A 2 22.52 56.94 -45.25
CA LYS A 2 22.10 56.65 -43.86
C LYS A 2 21.75 55.16 -43.77
N ARG A 3 22.52 54.38 -43.03
CA ARG A 3 22.25 52.95 -42.77
C ARG A 3 21.31 52.85 -41.56
N LEU A 4 20.10 52.34 -41.80
CA LEU A 4 19.17 51.87 -40.77
C LEU A 4 19.80 50.63 -40.10
N LEU A 5 20.02 50.68 -38.78
CA LEU A 5 20.18 49.46 -37.98
C LEU A 5 18.80 49.06 -37.45
N MET A 6 18.37 47.87 -37.84
CA MET A 6 17.16 47.20 -37.35
C MET A 6 17.56 46.28 -36.19
N PRO A 7 16.94 46.34 -35.00
CA PRO A 7 17.29 45.45 -33.92
C PRO A 7 16.65 44.08 -34.18
N LEU A 8 17.48 43.03 -34.18
CA LEU A 8 17.04 41.64 -34.14
C LEU A 8 16.41 41.38 -32.75
N LEU A 9 15.08 41.22 -32.69
CA LEU A 9 14.46 40.59 -31.53
C LEU A 9 14.82 39.09 -31.55
N THR A 10 15.68 38.68 -30.64
CA THR A 10 15.87 37.26 -30.31
C THR A 10 14.65 36.79 -29.53
N ALA A 11 13.79 36.01 -30.18
CA ALA A 11 12.74 35.26 -29.50
C ALA A 11 13.41 34.16 -28.66
N SER A 12 13.54 34.40 -27.35
CA SER A 12 13.83 33.33 -26.39
C SER A 12 12.61 32.42 -26.33
N ALA A 13 12.72 31.25 -26.93
CA ALA A 13 11.79 30.16 -26.66
C ALA A 13 11.94 29.78 -25.18
N MET A 14 10.96 30.16 -24.36
CA MET A 14 10.77 29.53 -23.06
C MET A 14 10.52 28.05 -23.33
N ALA A 15 11.49 27.20 -23.02
CA ALA A 15 11.20 25.79 -22.77
C ALA A 15 10.25 25.76 -21.56
N LEU A 16 8.95 25.62 -21.83
CA LEU A 16 8.00 25.32 -20.76
C LEU A 16 8.47 24.04 -20.08
N SER A 17 8.63 24.10 -18.75
CA SER A 17 9.05 22.98 -17.93
C SER A 17 7.96 21.89 -17.97
N THR A 18 8.09 20.94 -18.89
CA THR A 18 7.27 19.73 -18.93
C THR A 18 7.55 18.79 -17.76
N ALA A 19 8.63 19.02 -16.99
CA ALA A 19 9.06 18.15 -15.90
C ALA A 19 8.22 18.28 -14.61
N ALA A 20 7.58 19.42 -14.34
CA ALA A 20 6.95 19.66 -13.03
C ALA A 20 5.65 18.86 -12.78
N HIS A 21 5.12 18.20 -13.82
CA HIS A 21 3.83 17.50 -13.77
C HIS A 21 3.91 16.05 -14.24
N SER A 22 5.12 15.58 -14.58
CA SER A 22 5.33 14.20 -15.01
C SER A 22 5.89 13.41 -13.85
N HIS A 23 5.17 12.36 -13.46
CA HIS A 23 5.50 11.48 -12.35
C HIS A 23 5.71 10.06 -12.88
N GLU A 24 6.44 9.22 -12.13
CA GLU A 24 6.59 7.82 -12.49
C GLU A 24 5.79 6.92 -11.55
N LEU A 25 4.98 6.05 -12.13
CA LEU A 25 4.15 5.08 -11.42
C LEU A 25 4.71 3.67 -11.63
N LEU A 26 4.96 2.97 -10.54
CA LEU A 26 5.17 1.53 -10.53
C LEU A 26 3.86 0.81 -10.27
N VAL A 27 3.62 -0.26 -11.03
CA VAL A 27 2.46 -1.14 -10.85
C VAL A 27 2.93 -2.58 -10.72
N GLY A 28 2.68 -3.18 -9.56
CA GLY A 28 2.87 -4.61 -9.33
C GLY A 28 1.72 -5.42 -9.94
N THR A 29 2.04 -6.54 -10.59
CA THR A 29 1.06 -7.46 -11.18
C THR A 29 1.38 -8.92 -10.80
N HIS A 30 0.79 -9.88 -11.52
CA HIS A 30 1.13 -11.30 -11.41
C HIS A 30 2.45 -11.69 -12.12
N ASP A 31 2.90 -10.93 -13.14
CA ASP A 31 4.00 -11.33 -14.03
C ASP A 31 5.15 -10.33 -14.15
N ALA A 32 4.96 -9.11 -13.66
CA ALA A 32 5.96 -8.06 -13.76
C ALA A 32 5.70 -6.91 -12.79
N ILE A 33 6.70 -6.05 -12.68
CA ILE A 33 6.56 -4.68 -12.20
C ILE A 33 6.64 -3.79 -13.43
N TYR A 34 5.57 -3.04 -13.71
CA TYR A 34 5.53 -2.10 -14.82
C TYR A 34 5.82 -0.68 -14.32
N ARG A 35 6.62 0.08 -15.06
CA ARG A 35 6.90 1.48 -14.81
C ARG A 35 6.26 2.32 -15.90
N TYR A 36 5.39 3.24 -15.53
CA TYR A 36 4.66 4.13 -16.43
C TYR A 36 4.97 5.58 -16.11
N ARG A 37 4.89 6.43 -17.14
CA ARG A 37 4.79 7.87 -16.94
C ARG A 37 3.34 8.26 -16.69
N PHE A 38 3.13 9.14 -15.72
CA PHE A 38 1.85 9.73 -15.37
C PHE A 38 1.92 11.26 -15.48
N ASP A 39 0.92 11.88 -16.10
CA ASP A 39 0.78 13.34 -16.19
C ASP A 39 -0.28 13.84 -15.19
N SER A 40 0.14 14.56 -14.15
CA SER A 40 -0.73 15.09 -13.10
C SER A 40 -1.55 16.31 -13.53
N GLN A 41 -1.32 16.90 -14.71
CA GLN A 41 -2.23 17.92 -15.25
C GLN A 41 -3.46 17.30 -15.89
N THR A 42 -3.29 16.17 -16.57
CA THR A 42 -4.35 15.53 -17.37
C THR A 42 -4.94 14.30 -16.70
N GLY A 43 -4.20 13.66 -15.79
CA GLY A 43 -4.55 12.39 -15.16
C GLY A 43 -4.37 11.20 -16.10
N GLN A 44 -3.43 11.27 -17.04
CA GLN A 44 -3.19 10.20 -18.02
C GLN A 44 -1.89 9.46 -17.73
N LEU A 45 -1.96 8.13 -17.76
CA LEU A 45 -0.83 7.23 -17.92
C LEU A 45 -0.49 7.07 -19.40
N ASP A 46 0.80 6.99 -19.71
CA ASP A 46 1.23 6.55 -21.03
C ASP A 46 0.74 5.11 -21.31
N THR A 47 0.35 4.82 -22.54
CA THR A 47 -0.14 3.48 -22.92
C THR A 47 0.98 2.43 -22.99
N GLN A 48 2.22 2.87 -23.19
CA GLN A 48 3.40 2.02 -23.19
C GLN A 48 4.19 2.22 -21.89
N PRO A 49 4.56 1.14 -21.19
CA PRO A 49 5.42 1.27 -20.03
C PRO A 49 6.83 1.73 -20.45
N LEU A 50 7.44 2.57 -19.62
CA LEU A 50 8.87 2.91 -19.69
C LEU A 50 9.74 1.67 -19.41
N GLN A 51 9.24 0.74 -18.60
CA GLN A 51 9.91 -0.52 -18.28
C GLN A 51 8.88 -1.59 -17.88
N ALA A 52 9.13 -2.83 -18.28
CA ALA A 52 8.46 -4.01 -17.72
C ALA A 52 9.52 -4.95 -17.12
N PHE A 53 9.66 -4.95 -15.80
CA PHE A 53 10.59 -5.83 -15.11
C PHE A 53 9.89 -7.16 -14.81
N LYS A 54 10.28 -8.25 -15.49
CA LYS A 54 9.67 -9.56 -15.30
C LYS A 54 9.97 -10.12 -13.91
N SER A 55 8.92 -10.52 -13.19
CA SER A 55 8.99 -11.02 -11.82
C SER A 55 7.73 -11.83 -11.52
N VAL A 56 7.82 -12.90 -10.75
CA VAL A 56 6.66 -13.77 -10.46
C VAL A 56 5.92 -13.24 -9.24
N ASN A 57 4.65 -12.88 -9.42
CA ASN A 57 3.73 -12.37 -8.39
C ASN A 57 4.26 -11.20 -7.53
N PRO A 58 4.86 -10.13 -8.10
CA PRO A 58 5.31 -8.95 -7.34
C PRO A 58 4.13 -8.11 -6.84
N SER A 59 3.40 -8.60 -5.83
CA SER A 59 2.07 -8.07 -5.49
C SER A 59 2.03 -6.92 -4.49
N TRP A 60 3.17 -6.57 -3.88
CA TRP A 60 3.34 -5.40 -3.02
C TRP A 60 4.74 -4.84 -3.16
N LEU A 61 4.83 -3.51 -3.24
CA LEU A 61 6.03 -2.73 -3.48
C LEU A 61 6.32 -1.82 -2.28
N THR A 62 7.50 -1.98 -1.69
CA THR A 62 8.01 -1.11 -0.61
C THR A 62 9.18 -0.28 -1.15
N LEU A 63 8.97 1.02 -1.24
CA LEU A 63 9.96 1.97 -1.76
C LEU A 63 10.84 2.55 -0.65
N SER A 64 12.11 2.78 -0.98
CA SER A 64 12.99 3.69 -0.27
C SER A 64 13.72 4.57 -1.27
N PRO A 65 13.04 5.60 -1.84
CA PRO A 65 13.60 6.42 -2.92
C PRO A 65 14.88 7.16 -2.48
N GLN A 66 14.93 7.62 -1.22
CA GLN A 66 16.10 8.28 -0.64
C GLN A 66 17.32 7.36 -0.51
N ARG A 67 17.14 6.04 -0.67
CA ARG A 67 18.21 5.04 -0.73
C ARG A 67 18.37 4.43 -2.13
N GLY A 68 17.42 4.65 -3.04
CA GLY A 68 17.42 4.07 -4.38
C GLY A 68 17.08 2.58 -4.36
N TRP A 69 16.19 2.16 -3.46
CA TRP A 69 15.79 0.76 -3.31
C TRP A 69 14.29 0.58 -3.51
N LEU A 70 13.94 -0.57 -4.07
CA LEU A 70 12.60 -1.11 -4.14
C LEU A 70 12.64 -2.56 -3.65
N PHE A 71 11.71 -2.93 -2.76
CA PHE A 71 11.47 -4.30 -2.36
C PHE A 71 10.11 -4.74 -2.88
N ALA A 72 10.06 -5.86 -3.58
CA ALA A 72 8.83 -6.47 -4.05
C ALA A 72 8.62 -7.81 -3.37
N VAL A 73 7.51 -7.99 -2.65
CA VAL A 73 7.13 -9.33 -2.19
C VAL A 73 6.66 -10.15 -3.39
N ASN A 74 7.12 -11.39 -3.46
CA ASN A 74 6.69 -12.34 -4.49
C ASN A 74 5.74 -13.34 -3.84
N GLU A 75 4.43 -13.13 -4.04
CA GLU A 75 3.33 -13.79 -3.35
C GLU A 75 3.10 -15.23 -3.84
N ASN A 76 4.14 -16.05 -3.74
CA ASN A 76 4.12 -17.45 -4.12
C ASN A 76 3.86 -18.34 -2.89
N GLY A 77 3.10 -19.41 -3.09
CA GLY A 77 2.86 -20.44 -2.08
C GLY A 77 3.80 -21.63 -2.16
N GLU A 78 3.54 -22.63 -1.31
CA GLU A 78 4.19 -23.96 -1.32
C GLU A 78 5.69 -23.92 -1.04
N GLY A 79 6.09 -23.12 -0.05
CA GLY A 79 7.46 -22.89 0.37
C GLY A 79 8.27 -21.97 -0.55
N ARG A 80 7.61 -21.27 -1.49
CA ARG A 80 8.27 -20.42 -2.50
C ARG A 80 8.07 -18.92 -2.28
N GLY A 81 7.49 -18.52 -1.15
CA GLY A 81 7.39 -17.11 -0.78
C GLY A 81 8.76 -16.48 -0.65
N GLN A 82 8.95 -15.34 -1.31
CA GLN A 82 10.24 -14.66 -1.37
C GLN A 82 10.05 -13.15 -1.52
N VAL A 83 11.14 -12.41 -1.41
CA VAL A 83 11.21 -10.97 -1.65
C VAL A 83 12.33 -10.69 -2.63
N SER A 84 12.03 -9.90 -3.66
CA SER A 84 13.02 -9.34 -4.58
C SER A 84 13.47 -7.98 -4.07
N SER A 85 14.77 -7.81 -3.87
CA SER A 85 15.40 -6.50 -3.65
C SER A 85 15.95 -5.96 -4.96
N MET A 86 15.70 -4.69 -5.22
CA MET A 86 15.97 -4.04 -6.49
C MET A 86 16.63 -2.68 -6.27
N ALA A 87 17.58 -2.34 -7.12
CA ALA A 87 18.08 -0.99 -7.25
C ALA A 87 17.12 -0.20 -8.13
N LEU A 88 16.77 0.98 -7.65
CA LEU A 88 16.02 2.01 -8.35
C LEU A 88 16.99 3.15 -8.64
N ASP A 89 17.38 3.27 -9.91
CA ASP A 89 18.23 4.36 -10.36
C ASP A 89 17.49 5.70 -10.23
N ARG A 90 18.05 6.66 -9.50
CA ARG A 90 17.33 7.91 -9.17
C ARG A 90 17.24 8.90 -10.32
N GLU A 91 18.11 8.77 -11.32
CA GLU A 91 18.11 9.68 -12.46
C GLU A 91 17.17 9.18 -13.56
N SER A 92 17.27 7.89 -13.88
CA SER A 92 16.54 7.27 -14.98
C SER A 92 15.28 6.51 -14.56
N GLY A 93 15.09 6.28 -13.26
CA GLY A 93 14.03 5.46 -12.65
C GLY A 93 14.11 3.96 -12.99
N VAL A 94 15.17 3.52 -13.67
CA VAL A 94 15.32 2.12 -14.12
C VAL A 94 15.47 1.19 -12.92
N LEU A 95 14.66 0.14 -12.92
CA LEU A 95 14.72 -0.95 -11.95
C LEU A 95 15.71 -2.03 -12.39
N SER A 96 16.56 -2.50 -11.47
CA SER A 96 17.44 -3.64 -11.68
C SER A 96 17.47 -4.56 -10.45
N LEU A 97 17.58 -5.87 -10.65
CA LEU A 97 17.60 -6.82 -9.53
C LEU A 97 18.92 -6.74 -8.78
N LEU A 98 18.85 -6.62 -7.46
CA LEU A 98 20.01 -6.83 -6.59
C LEU A 98 20.08 -8.31 -6.19
N ASN A 99 19.06 -8.79 -5.49
CA ASN A 99 18.95 -10.20 -5.12
C ASN A 99 17.52 -10.60 -4.78
N GLN A 100 17.34 -11.89 -4.49
CA GLN A 100 16.12 -12.43 -3.91
C GLN A 100 16.48 -13.13 -2.59
N ALA A 101 15.57 -13.09 -1.63
CA ALA A 101 15.68 -13.78 -0.36
C ALA A 101 14.35 -14.48 -0.03
N PRO A 102 14.36 -15.69 0.56
CA PRO A 102 13.13 -16.35 0.99
C PRO A 102 12.47 -15.54 2.11
N SER A 103 11.15 -15.45 2.11
CA SER A 103 10.40 -14.92 3.27
C SER A 103 10.21 -15.98 4.35
N ASN A 104 10.59 -17.24 4.09
CA ASN A 104 10.34 -18.42 4.93
C ASN A 104 8.86 -18.69 5.26
N GLY A 105 7.93 -18.06 4.55
CA GLY A 105 6.50 -18.33 4.65
C GLY A 105 5.82 -18.29 3.29
N ASP A 106 4.57 -18.72 3.24
CA ASP A 106 3.80 -18.75 1.99
C ASP A 106 3.03 -17.45 1.77
N GLU A 107 2.92 -17.08 0.49
CA GLU A 107 2.17 -15.91 0.02
C GLU A 107 2.49 -14.61 0.79
N PRO A 108 3.76 -14.13 0.78
CA PRO A 108 4.06 -12.80 1.30
C PRO A 108 3.27 -11.74 0.53
N THR A 109 2.42 -11.00 1.23
CA THR A 109 1.41 -10.12 0.62
C THR A 109 1.64 -8.64 0.93
N HIS A 110 2.52 -8.33 1.89
CA HIS A 110 2.85 -6.96 2.29
C HIS A 110 4.25 -6.91 2.92
N SER A 111 4.93 -5.77 2.80
CA SER A 111 6.15 -5.50 3.55
C SER A 111 6.24 -4.04 3.99
N SER A 112 7.08 -3.76 4.98
CA SER A 112 7.49 -2.41 5.37
C SER A 112 8.96 -2.39 5.78
N LEU A 113 9.63 -1.28 5.48
CA LEU A 113 11.03 -1.06 5.83
C LEU A 113 11.12 -0.35 7.18
N SER A 114 12.01 -0.79 8.06
CA SER A 114 12.32 -0.05 9.28
C SER A 114 12.82 1.37 8.96
N HIS A 115 12.55 2.35 9.83
CA HIS A 115 12.96 3.75 9.57
C HIS A 115 14.49 3.91 9.47
N ASP A 116 15.25 3.06 10.15
CA ASP A 116 16.72 3.01 10.02
C ASP A 116 17.21 2.20 8.80
N ALA A 117 16.29 1.62 8.02
CA ALA A 117 16.50 0.79 6.85
C ALA A 117 17.38 -0.44 7.08
N ARG A 118 17.43 -0.97 8.31
CA ARG A 118 18.20 -2.16 8.66
C ARG A 118 17.43 -3.46 8.48
N PHE A 119 16.10 -3.42 8.51
CA PHE A 119 15.27 -4.61 8.37
C PHE A 119 14.04 -4.33 7.51
N LEU A 120 13.71 -5.32 6.68
CA LEU A 120 12.44 -5.41 5.99
C LEU A 120 11.53 -6.39 6.76
N PHE A 121 10.37 -5.91 7.16
CA PHE A 121 9.33 -6.72 7.78
C PHE A 121 8.39 -7.23 6.69
N VAL A 122 8.08 -8.53 6.70
CA VAL A 122 7.30 -9.19 5.64
C VAL A 122 6.12 -9.95 6.26
N ALA A 123 4.92 -9.62 5.83
CA ALA A 123 3.69 -10.32 6.20
C ALA A 123 3.45 -11.47 5.22
N ASN A 124 3.62 -12.71 5.71
CA ASN A 124 3.24 -13.93 5.00
C ASN A 124 1.78 -14.24 5.31
N TYR A 125 0.92 -14.24 4.29
CA TYR A 125 -0.50 -14.50 4.47
C TYR A 125 -0.76 -15.98 4.74
N GLY A 126 -0.10 -16.89 4.03
CA GLY A 126 -0.22 -18.34 4.20
C GLY A 126 -1.65 -18.84 4.08
N VAL A 127 -2.16 -19.07 2.86
CA VAL A 127 -3.56 -19.45 2.61
C VAL A 127 -3.96 -20.75 3.33
N LYS A 128 -3.03 -21.70 3.46
CA LYS A 128 -3.27 -22.95 4.20
C LYS A 128 -3.22 -22.69 5.71
N PRO A 129 -4.13 -23.28 6.51
CA PRO A 129 -4.20 -23.02 7.95
C PRO A 129 -2.99 -23.57 8.73
N SER A 130 -2.19 -24.45 8.12
CA SER A 130 -0.95 -24.98 8.68
C SER A 130 0.12 -25.06 7.58
N PRO A 131 1.32 -24.47 7.78
CA PRO A 131 1.75 -23.78 9.00
C PRO A 131 1.03 -22.43 9.24
N GLY A 132 0.25 -21.93 8.28
CA GLY A 132 -0.42 -20.62 8.39
C GLY A 132 0.50 -19.45 8.03
N GLY A 133 -0.03 -18.25 8.16
CA GLY A 133 0.68 -16.99 8.02
C GLY A 133 1.68 -16.71 9.14
N SER A 134 2.60 -15.79 8.87
CA SER A 134 3.66 -15.39 9.80
C SER A 134 4.19 -14.00 9.48
N LEU A 135 4.85 -13.37 10.44
CA LEU A 135 5.68 -12.19 10.25
C LEU A 135 7.15 -12.61 10.17
N SER A 136 7.86 -12.19 9.12
CA SER A 136 9.29 -12.45 8.93
C SER A 136 10.11 -11.16 8.94
N VAL A 137 11.32 -11.23 9.49
CA VAL A 137 12.23 -10.09 9.65
C VAL A 137 13.52 -10.36 8.87
N LEU A 138 13.70 -9.67 7.74
CA LEU A 138 14.84 -9.85 6.85
C LEU A 138 15.84 -8.70 7.04
N PRO A 139 17.13 -8.98 7.32
CA PRO A 139 18.15 -7.94 7.34
C PRO A 139 18.35 -7.32 5.96
N VAL A 140 18.52 -6.00 5.93
CA VAL A 140 18.84 -5.20 4.75
C VAL A 140 20.29 -4.72 4.89
N ALA A 141 21.13 -5.08 3.92
CA ALA A 141 22.51 -4.64 3.87
C ALA A 141 22.60 -3.17 3.40
N ALA A 142 23.77 -2.55 3.60
CA ALA A 142 24.00 -1.15 3.23
C ALA A 142 23.89 -0.86 1.72
N ASP A 143 23.95 -1.89 0.88
CA ASP A 143 23.75 -1.83 -0.57
C ASP A 143 22.31 -2.20 -1.00
N GLY A 144 21.40 -2.42 -0.04
CA GLY A 144 20.01 -2.79 -0.26
C GLY A 144 19.76 -4.28 -0.38
N ARG A 145 20.80 -5.13 -0.41
CA ARG A 145 20.62 -6.59 -0.53
C ARG A 145 19.96 -7.18 0.72
N LEU A 146 19.05 -8.13 0.50
CA LEU A 146 18.39 -8.87 1.58
C LEU A 146 19.19 -10.10 1.99
N SER A 147 19.21 -10.39 3.29
CA SER A 147 19.67 -11.67 3.84
C SER A 147 18.49 -12.56 4.24
N ALA A 148 18.77 -13.83 4.55
CA ALA A 148 17.75 -14.75 5.09
C ALA A 148 17.12 -14.18 6.37
N PRO A 149 15.84 -14.51 6.66
CA PRO A 149 15.16 -14.01 7.85
C PRO A 149 15.91 -14.37 9.14
N VAL A 150 16.09 -13.39 10.04
CA VAL A 150 16.68 -13.60 11.37
C VAL A 150 15.63 -13.91 12.44
N GLN A 151 14.36 -13.68 12.12
CA GLN A 151 13.24 -13.92 13.01
C GLN A 151 11.99 -14.22 12.19
N GLN A 152 11.20 -15.17 12.67
CA GLN A 152 9.88 -15.49 12.15
C GLN A 152 8.92 -15.70 13.32
N LEU A 153 7.74 -15.10 13.23
CA LEU A 153 6.75 -15.04 14.30
C LEU A 153 5.42 -15.55 13.75
N GLN A 154 4.89 -16.61 14.34
CA GLN A 154 3.53 -17.10 14.06
C GLN A 154 2.57 -16.60 15.14
N HIS A 155 1.35 -16.26 14.74
CA HIS A 155 0.30 -15.85 15.65
C HIS A 155 -0.67 -16.99 15.95
N VAL A 156 -1.57 -16.75 16.92
CA VAL A 156 -2.61 -17.70 17.30
C VAL A 156 -3.91 -17.33 16.56
N PRO A 157 -4.53 -18.25 15.80
CA PRO A 157 -5.78 -17.96 15.11
C PRO A 157 -6.96 -17.81 16.07
N SER A 158 -7.96 -17.01 15.68
CA SER A 158 -9.21 -16.83 16.44
C SER A 158 -10.12 -18.05 16.32
N ARG A 159 -10.05 -18.78 15.20
CA ARG A 159 -10.91 -19.93 14.85
C ARG A 159 -12.39 -19.60 14.77
N VAL A 160 -12.75 -18.32 14.68
CA VAL A 160 -14.14 -17.86 14.60
C VAL A 160 -14.76 -18.28 13.27
N ASN A 161 -14.09 -17.99 12.16
CA ASN A 161 -14.46 -18.50 10.84
C ASN A 161 -13.63 -19.75 10.46
N PRO A 162 -14.26 -20.93 10.28
CA PRO A 162 -13.54 -22.17 10.03
C PRO A 162 -12.88 -22.24 8.64
N GLN A 163 -13.28 -21.40 7.68
CA GLN A 163 -12.67 -21.38 6.34
C GLN A 163 -11.52 -20.36 6.22
N ARG A 164 -11.64 -19.22 6.88
CA ARG A 164 -10.75 -18.06 6.71
C ARG A 164 -9.87 -17.75 7.92
N GLN A 165 -10.14 -18.37 9.07
CA GLN A 165 -9.47 -18.09 10.34
C GLN A 165 -9.11 -19.37 11.11
N ALA A 166 -8.99 -20.50 10.40
CA ALA A 166 -8.52 -21.76 10.98
C ALA A 166 -7.01 -21.75 11.31
N GLY A 167 -6.25 -20.87 10.64
CA GLY A 167 -4.84 -20.55 10.90
C GLY A 167 -4.62 -19.03 10.92
N PRO A 168 -3.45 -18.58 11.39
CA PRO A 168 -3.09 -17.16 11.34
C PRO A 168 -2.91 -16.72 9.88
N HIS A 169 -3.17 -15.46 9.59
CA HIS A 169 -3.00 -14.87 8.25
C HIS A 169 -2.54 -13.42 8.37
N VAL A 170 -1.23 -13.21 8.56
CA VAL A 170 -0.65 -11.86 8.65
C VAL A 170 -0.78 -11.19 7.28
N HIS A 171 -1.59 -10.15 7.20
CA HIS A 171 -1.93 -9.51 5.93
C HIS A 171 -1.18 -8.19 5.72
N SER A 172 -0.85 -7.46 6.79
CA SER A 172 0.03 -6.29 6.67
C SER A 172 0.95 -6.15 7.88
N VAL A 173 2.06 -5.46 7.66
CA VAL A 173 2.99 -5.08 8.71
C VAL A 173 3.44 -3.65 8.51
N VAL A 174 3.28 -2.82 9.53
CA VAL A 174 3.51 -1.37 9.47
C VAL A 174 4.39 -0.93 10.62
N VAL A 175 5.39 -0.12 10.31
CA VAL A 175 6.24 0.54 11.31
C VAL A 175 5.52 1.79 11.79
N ALA A 176 5.43 1.95 13.11
CA ALA A 176 4.80 3.11 13.71
C ALA A 176 5.61 4.39 13.43
N PRO A 177 4.98 5.58 13.47
CA PRO A 177 5.66 6.86 13.25
C PRO A 177 6.86 7.09 14.18
N ASP A 178 6.83 6.52 15.39
CA ASP A 178 7.93 6.62 16.34
C ASP A 178 9.17 5.79 15.98
N GLY A 179 9.06 4.89 14.99
CA GLY A 179 10.13 4.01 14.53
C GLY A 179 10.55 2.94 15.54
N ARG A 180 9.84 2.78 16.66
CA ARG A 180 10.16 1.84 17.75
C ARG A 180 9.11 0.76 17.92
N HIS A 181 7.96 0.88 17.26
CA HIS A 181 6.89 -0.10 17.29
C HIS A 181 6.55 -0.61 15.90
N VAL A 182 6.17 -1.89 15.82
CA VAL A 182 5.74 -2.55 14.57
C VAL A 182 4.42 -3.24 14.84
N PHE A 183 3.45 -3.03 13.94
CA PHE A 183 2.10 -3.58 14.03
C PHE A 183 1.85 -4.54 12.88
N ALA A 184 1.41 -5.75 13.20
CA ALA A 184 1.07 -6.79 12.24
C ALA A 184 -0.44 -7.08 12.31
N SER A 185 -1.18 -6.72 11.26
CA SER A 185 -2.60 -7.04 11.15
C SER A 185 -2.75 -8.49 10.72
N ASP A 186 -3.38 -9.30 11.55
CA ASP A 186 -3.61 -10.71 11.29
C ASP A 186 -5.11 -10.99 11.12
N LEU A 187 -5.48 -11.30 9.88
CA LEU A 187 -6.85 -11.63 9.49
C LEU A 187 -7.34 -12.88 10.20
N GLY A 188 -6.48 -13.88 10.32
CA GLY A 188 -6.78 -15.17 10.94
C GLY A 188 -6.93 -15.10 12.46
N ALA A 189 -6.33 -14.10 13.10
CA ALA A 189 -6.32 -13.94 14.55
C ALA A 189 -7.37 -12.95 15.11
N ASP A 190 -8.03 -12.16 14.25
CA ASP A 190 -8.85 -11.00 14.68
C ASP A 190 -8.05 -10.03 15.58
N GLN A 191 -6.76 -9.85 15.26
CA GLN A 191 -5.85 -9.03 16.06
C GLN A 191 -4.95 -8.13 15.20
N VAL A 192 -4.60 -6.98 15.77
CA VAL A 192 -3.37 -6.28 15.42
C VAL A 192 -2.34 -6.63 16.48
N VAL A 193 -1.35 -7.45 16.09
CA VAL A 193 -0.27 -7.87 16.97
C VAL A 193 0.80 -6.79 17.01
N ALA A 194 1.20 -6.36 18.20
CA ALA A 194 2.16 -5.28 18.39
C ALA A 194 3.53 -5.83 18.82
N TYR A 195 4.58 -5.17 18.34
CA TYR A 195 5.96 -5.49 18.67
C TYR A 195 6.75 -4.22 19.00
N ARG A 196 7.69 -4.33 19.94
CA ARG A 196 8.78 -3.36 20.10
C ARG A 196 9.92 -3.74 19.16
N TYR A 197 10.50 -2.74 18.52
CA TYR A 197 11.64 -2.88 17.62
C TYR A 197 12.92 -2.42 18.28
N ASP A 198 13.89 -3.33 18.39
CA ASP A 198 15.26 -3.05 18.79
C ASP A 198 16.23 -3.54 17.69
N PRO A 199 16.82 -2.64 16.90
CA PRO A 199 17.71 -3.03 15.81
C PRO A 199 19.04 -3.63 16.30
N ALA A 200 19.41 -3.46 17.57
CA ALA A 200 20.63 -4.01 18.13
C ALA A 200 20.49 -5.49 18.53
N ALA A 201 19.26 -5.95 18.75
CA ALA A 201 18.98 -7.33 19.11
C ALA A 201 19.17 -8.29 17.93
N ALA A 202 19.58 -9.53 18.22
CA ALA A 202 19.68 -10.60 17.20
C ALA A 202 18.31 -10.96 16.60
N GLN A 203 17.25 -10.86 17.41
CA GLN A 203 15.86 -10.94 17.01
C GLN A 203 15.22 -9.56 17.26
N PRO A 204 15.05 -8.72 16.22
CA PRO A 204 14.73 -7.31 16.41
C PRO A 204 13.35 -7.00 16.96
N LEU A 205 12.42 -7.95 16.91
CA LEU A 205 11.05 -7.77 17.40
C LEU A 205 10.83 -8.52 18.70
N SER A 206 10.28 -7.82 19.69
CA SER A 206 9.80 -8.41 20.94
C SER A 206 8.31 -8.10 21.12
N ALA A 207 7.54 -9.05 21.67
CA ALA A 207 6.10 -8.91 21.79
C ALA A 207 5.72 -7.69 22.66
N ALA A 208 4.70 -6.96 22.22
CA ALA A 208 4.01 -5.94 22.98
C ALA A 208 2.51 -6.30 23.09
N SER A 209 1.73 -5.48 23.79
CA SER A 209 0.30 -5.73 23.98
C SER A 209 -0.45 -5.64 22.64
N PRO A 210 -1.09 -6.73 22.17
CA PRO A 210 -1.87 -6.70 20.95
C PRO A 210 -3.20 -5.95 21.16
N VAL A 211 -3.87 -5.64 20.06
CA VAL A 211 -5.26 -5.17 20.06
C VAL A 211 -6.15 -6.27 19.50
N SER A 212 -7.18 -6.64 20.25
CA SER A 212 -8.23 -7.56 19.78
C SER A 212 -9.35 -6.79 19.11
N LEU A 213 -9.83 -7.32 17.99
CA LEU A 213 -10.91 -6.77 17.18
C LEU A 213 -12.18 -7.63 17.31
N PRO A 214 -13.34 -7.18 16.81
CA PRO A 214 -14.55 -7.99 16.82
C PRO A 214 -14.31 -9.39 16.22
N PRO A 215 -14.82 -10.47 16.84
CA PRO A 215 -14.67 -11.82 16.31
C PRO A 215 -15.16 -11.95 14.86
N GLY A 216 -14.35 -12.55 13.97
CA GLY A 216 -14.69 -12.74 12.56
C GLY A 216 -14.56 -11.48 11.70
N SER A 217 -13.88 -10.43 12.18
CA SER A 217 -13.71 -9.16 11.47
C SER A 217 -12.60 -9.20 10.42
N GLY A 218 -11.53 -9.95 10.68
CA GLY A 218 -10.40 -10.11 9.77
C GLY A 218 -9.61 -8.81 9.48
N PRO A 219 -8.80 -8.32 10.43
CA PRO A 219 -7.87 -7.20 10.21
C PRO A 219 -6.99 -7.36 8.97
N ARG A 220 -6.90 -6.31 8.14
CA ARG A 220 -6.20 -6.37 6.86
C ARG A 220 -5.08 -5.33 6.74
N HIS A 221 -5.37 -4.11 6.28
CA HIS A 221 -4.36 -3.06 6.11
C HIS A 221 -4.52 -1.98 7.19
N LEU A 222 -3.42 -1.65 7.86
CA LEU A 222 -3.31 -0.52 8.78
C LEU A 222 -2.57 0.64 8.08
N THR A 223 -2.97 1.87 8.34
CA THR A 223 -2.20 3.05 7.94
C THR A 223 -2.23 4.10 9.05
N PHE A 224 -1.16 4.89 9.18
CA PHE A 224 -1.10 6.02 10.09
C PHE A 224 -1.49 7.30 9.37
N ALA A 225 -2.19 8.19 10.07
CA ALA A 225 -2.39 9.55 9.62
C ALA A 225 -1.05 10.32 9.59
N PRO A 226 -0.91 11.36 8.74
CA PRO A 226 0.30 12.18 8.68
C PRO A 226 0.68 12.85 10.03
N ASP A 227 -0.27 13.02 10.95
CA ASP A 227 -0.01 13.56 12.28
C ASP A 227 0.74 12.59 13.22
N GLY A 228 0.85 11.32 12.83
CA GLY A 228 1.46 10.24 13.59
C GLY A 228 0.74 9.86 14.89
N LYS A 229 -0.47 10.39 15.12
CA LYS A 229 -1.27 10.22 16.34
C LYS A 229 -2.51 9.37 16.12
N HIS A 230 -2.99 9.29 14.89
CA HIS A 230 -4.15 8.46 14.55
C HIS A 230 -3.77 7.35 13.58
N ALA A 231 -4.48 6.23 13.64
CA ALA A 231 -4.34 5.13 12.70
C ALA A 231 -5.69 4.59 12.26
N TYR A 232 -5.73 4.05 11.05
CA TYR A 232 -6.93 3.50 10.41
C TYR A 232 -6.68 2.08 9.93
N LEU A 233 -7.59 1.17 10.24
CA LEU A 233 -7.47 -0.26 9.92
C LEU A 233 -8.70 -0.73 9.14
N THR A 234 -8.47 -1.47 8.05
CA THR A 234 -9.54 -2.20 7.37
C THR A 234 -9.80 -3.55 8.03
N LEU A 235 -11.07 -3.90 8.17
CA LEU A 235 -11.54 -5.22 8.56
C LEU A 235 -12.16 -5.88 7.32
N GLU A 236 -11.42 -6.82 6.70
CA GLU A 236 -11.78 -7.42 5.41
C GLU A 236 -13.15 -8.10 5.47
N MET A 237 -13.33 -8.97 6.46
CA MET A 237 -14.45 -9.92 6.49
C MET A 237 -15.74 -9.26 6.96
N SER A 238 -15.65 -8.22 7.81
CA SER A 238 -16.81 -7.45 8.24
C SER A 238 -17.09 -6.21 7.38
N ALA A 239 -16.20 -5.86 6.45
CA ALA A 239 -16.22 -4.63 5.67
C ALA A 239 -16.42 -3.38 6.52
N GLN A 240 -15.48 -3.18 7.44
CA GLN A 240 -15.46 -2.04 8.34
C GLN A 240 -14.12 -1.33 8.30
N VAL A 241 -14.11 -0.08 8.77
CA VAL A 241 -12.90 0.68 9.08
C VAL A 241 -12.88 1.03 10.56
N VAL A 242 -11.71 0.87 11.19
CA VAL A 242 -11.48 1.15 12.61
C VAL A 242 -10.60 2.38 12.74
N VAL A 243 -10.91 3.26 13.70
CA VAL A 243 -10.10 4.43 14.08
C VAL A 243 -9.42 4.14 15.40
N PHE A 244 -8.12 4.43 15.47
CA PHE A 244 -7.31 4.33 16.67
C PHE A 244 -6.64 5.65 17.01
N ASP A 245 -6.53 5.94 18.30
CA ASP A 245 -5.46 6.79 18.82
C ASP A 245 -4.18 5.94 18.94
N TYR A 246 -3.04 6.52 18.59
CA TYR A 246 -1.72 5.95 18.81
C TYR A 246 -1.01 6.65 19.97
N LEU A 247 -0.77 5.90 21.05
CA LEU A 247 -0.22 6.40 22.31
C LEU A 247 0.98 5.54 22.71
N ASP A 248 2.19 5.98 22.37
CA ASP A 248 3.48 5.37 22.76
C ASP A 248 3.50 3.84 22.65
N GLY A 249 3.23 3.33 21.44
CA GLY A 249 3.21 1.88 21.18
C GLY A 249 1.87 1.19 21.40
N SER A 250 0.84 1.91 21.88
CA SER A 250 -0.52 1.38 22.04
C SER A 250 -1.46 1.95 20.99
N LEU A 251 -2.30 1.09 20.39
CA LEU A 251 -3.42 1.49 19.56
C LEU A 251 -4.71 1.41 20.41
N VAL A 252 -5.37 2.53 20.63
CA VAL A 252 -6.60 2.63 21.43
C VAL A 252 -7.78 2.85 20.51
N GLN A 253 -8.68 1.86 20.42
CA GLN A 253 -9.83 1.91 19.52
C GLN A 253 -10.80 3.03 19.92
N ARG A 254 -11.23 3.85 18.96
CA ARG A 254 -12.15 4.97 19.15
C ARG A 254 -13.46 4.82 18.40
N GLN A 255 -13.41 4.28 17.19
CA GLN A 255 -14.56 4.20 16.30
C GLN A 255 -14.44 2.96 15.41
N ILE A 256 -15.58 2.36 15.06
CA ILE A 256 -15.70 1.38 13.98
C ILE A 256 -16.88 1.82 13.11
N LEU A 257 -16.69 1.90 11.80
CA LEU A 257 -17.74 2.24 10.83
C LEU A 257 -17.89 1.16 9.77
N PRO A 258 -19.12 0.85 9.32
CA PRO A 258 -19.33 0.01 8.15
C PRO A 258 -18.88 0.74 6.87
N LEU A 259 -18.37 -0.03 5.92
CA LEU A 259 -18.09 0.42 4.54
C LEU A 259 -19.28 0.18 3.61
N THR A 260 -20.30 -0.55 4.06
CA THR A 260 -21.50 -0.84 3.29
C THR A 260 -22.67 -1.12 4.23
N GLU A 261 -23.85 -0.65 3.86
CA GLU A 261 -25.11 -0.98 4.53
C GLU A 261 -25.66 -2.35 4.08
N ARG A 262 -24.95 -3.04 3.18
CA ARG A 262 -25.36 -4.35 2.67
C ARG A 262 -24.99 -5.45 3.66
N ASP A 263 -25.98 -6.28 3.97
CA ASP A 263 -25.77 -7.40 4.90
C ASP A 263 -25.11 -8.63 4.26
N ASP A 264 -25.20 -8.76 2.94
CA ASP A 264 -24.71 -9.95 2.23
C ASP A 264 -23.18 -10.08 2.28
N ALA A 265 -22.70 -11.29 2.59
CA ALA A 265 -21.26 -11.57 2.73
C ALA A 265 -20.48 -11.30 1.44
N ALA A 266 -21.12 -11.38 0.26
CA ALA A 266 -20.48 -11.12 -1.02
C ALA A 266 -20.16 -9.63 -1.23
N ALA A 267 -20.79 -8.71 -0.50
CA ALA A 267 -20.52 -7.28 -0.51
C ALA A 267 -19.43 -6.87 0.51
N LYS A 268 -18.94 -7.81 1.33
CA LYS A 268 -18.03 -7.53 2.44
C LYS A 268 -16.62 -8.05 2.16
N ALA A 269 -15.74 -7.17 1.68
CA ALA A 269 -14.36 -7.51 1.39
C ALA A 269 -13.47 -6.25 1.37
N ALA A 270 -13.34 -5.57 2.52
CA ALA A 270 -12.46 -4.41 2.64
C ALA A 270 -11.05 -4.77 2.19
N SER A 271 -10.36 -3.82 1.55
CA SER A 271 -9.02 -4.03 1.02
C SER A 271 -8.08 -2.92 1.47
N ALA A 272 -7.81 -1.96 0.61
CA ALA A 272 -6.82 -0.91 0.82
C ALA A 272 -7.39 0.25 1.65
N VAL A 273 -6.51 0.98 2.33
CA VAL A 273 -6.83 2.22 3.04
C VAL A 273 -5.70 3.23 2.87
N HIS A 274 -6.05 4.45 2.49
CA HIS A 274 -5.10 5.55 2.31
C HIS A 274 -5.65 6.85 2.88
N VAL A 275 -4.77 7.60 3.52
CA VAL A 275 -5.04 8.95 4.03
C VAL A 275 -4.46 9.95 3.04
N SER A 276 -5.16 11.04 2.75
CA SER A 276 -4.57 12.14 1.99
C SER A 276 -3.40 12.77 2.75
N ALA A 277 -2.41 13.30 2.04
CA ALA A 277 -1.19 13.88 2.58
C ALA A 277 -1.45 15.04 3.56
N ASP A 278 -2.57 15.75 3.37
CA ASP A 278 -3.04 16.81 4.26
C ASP A 278 -3.77 16.30 5.52
N GLY A 279 -3.98 14.99 5.65
CA GLY A 279 -4.65 14.35 6.78
C GLY A 279 -6.16 14.58 6.85
N ARG A 280 -6.79 15.15 5.81
CA ARG A 280 -8.21 15.54 5.85
C ARG A 280 -9.18 14.48 5.38
N PHE A 281 -8.74 13.51 4.58
CA PHE A 281 -9.62 12.52 3.97
C PHE A 281 -9.04 11.11 4.07
N LEU A 282 -9.94 10.14 4.31
CA LEU A 282 -9.64 8.72 4.27
C LEU A 282 -10.39 8.07 3.11
N TYR A 283 -9.68 7.21 2.39
CA TYR A 283 -10.23 6.40 1.30
C TYR A 283 -10.07 4.93 1.66
N VAL A 284 -11.12 4.14 1.44
CA VAL A 284 -11.10 2.69 1.68
C VAL A 284 -11.68 1.97 0.48
N SER A 285 -11.00 0.95 -0.05
CA SER A 285 -11.59 0.12 -1.10
C SER A 285 -12.35 -1.06 -0.52
N ASN A 286 -13.53 -1.35 -1.08
CA ASN A 286 -14.34 -2.51 -0.75
C ASN A 286 -14.57 -3.35 -2.02
N ARG A 287 -14.13 -4.60 -1.99
CA ARG A 287 -14.22 -5.55 -3.10
C ARG A 287 -15.54 -6.31 -3.06
N GLY A 288 -15.60 -7.45 -3.75
CA GLY A 288 -16.79 -8.29 -3.78
C GLY A 288 -17.82 -7.72 -4.75
N THR A 289 -19.10 -7.74 -4.38
CA THR A 289 -20.17 -7.21 -5.25
C THR A 289 -20.39 -5.70 -5.10
N SER A 290 -19.66 -5.04 -4.19
CA SER A 290 -19.73 -3.58 -4.02
C SER A 290 -18.82 -2.85 -5.00
N ASN A 291 -17.55 -3.28 -5.12
CA ASN A 291 -16.56 -2.73 -6.04
C ASN A 291 -16.55 -1.19 -6.06
N GLU A 292 -16.18 -0.62 -4.92
CA GLU A 292 -16.23 0.82 -4.66
C GLU A 292 -15.06 1.31 -3.81
N LEU A 293 -14.81 2.62 -3.88
CA LEU A 293 -14.09 3.39 -2.87
C LEU A 293 -15.11 4.09 -1.97
N VAL A 294 -14.91 3.98 -0.66
CA VAL A 294 -15.64 4.72 0.37
C VAL A 294 -14.76 5.86 0.86
N VAL A 295 -15.31 7.06 0.88
CA VAL A 295 -14.61 8.31 1.23
C VAL A 295 -15.15 8.83 2.55
N PHE A 296 -14.24 9.21 3.44
CA PHE A 296 -14.53 9.85 4.73
C PHE A 296 -13.77 11.16 4.88
N ALA A 297 -14.38 12.15 5.53
CA ALA A 297 -13.67 13.27 6.13
C ALA A 297 -13.08 12.83 7.48
N ILE A 298 -11.87 13.30 7.77
CA ILE A 298 -11.19 13.11 9.05
C ILE A 298 -11.36 14.37 9.90
N ASN A 299 -11.83 14.19 11.13
CA ASN A 299 -11.83 15.26 12.12
C ASN A 299 -10.39 15.53 12.58
N PRO A 300 -9.86 16.77 12.40
CA PRO A 300 -8.47 17.07 12.72
C PRO A 300 -8.15 17.07 14.22
N LEU A 301 -9.16 17.03 15.10
CA LEU A 301 -8.96 17.07 16.55
C LEU A 301 -8.81 15.67 17.16
N ASP A 302 -9.58 14.70 16.68
CA ASP A 302 -9.71 13.37 17.29
C ASP A 302 -9.61 12.21 16.30
N GLY A 303 -9.30 12.50 15.03
CA GLY A 303 -9.13 11.51 13.98
C GLY A 303 -10.42 10.80 13.55
N SER A 304 -11.58 11.13 14.14
CA SER A 304 -12.85 10.47 13.84
C SER A 304 -13.28 10.67 12.39
N LEU A 305 -13.99 9.68 11.86
CA LEU A 305 -14.40 9.62 10.47
C LEU A 305 -15.87 10.02 10.32
N SER A 306 -16.14 10.86 9.30
CA SER A 306 -17.49 11.18 8.82
C SER A 306 -17.63 10.76 7.37
N PHE A 307 -18.63 9.93 7.07
CA PHE A 307 -18.89 9.44 5.72
C PHE A 307 -19.17 10.59 4.74
N LEU A 308 -18.62 10.49 3.51
CA LEU A 308 -18.84 11.45 2.43
C LEU A 308 -19.43 10.81 1.17
N GLN A 309 -18.87 9.69 0.70
CA GLN A 309 -19.19 9.15 -0.62
C GLN A 309 -18.93 7.65 -0.75
N HIS A 310 -19.84 6.94 -1.43
CA HIS A 310 -19.54 5.68 -2.13
C HIS A 310 -19.28 5.99 -3.61
N ARG A 311 -18.17 5.53 -4.16
CA ARG A 311 -17.81 5.72 -5.56
C ARG A 311 -17.42 4.40 -6.20
N SER A 312 -18.18 3.95 -7.19
CA SER A 312 -17.81 2.77 -7.98
C SER A 312 -16.39 2.90 -8.53
N VAL A 313 -15.62 1.81 -8.52
CA VAL A 313 -14.28 1.76 -9.14
C VAL A 313 -14.32 1.47 -10.65
N GLU A 314 -15.52 1.26 -11.20
CA GLU A 314 -15.75 0.98 -12.62
C GLU A 314 -14.94 -0.23 -13.13
N GLY A 315 -14.81 -1.22 -12.26
CA GLY A 315 -14.13 -2.49 -12.47
C GLY A 315 -14.45 -3.48 -11.36
N ASP A 316 -13.64 -4.53 -11.25
CA ASP A 316 -13.86 -5.63 -10.30
C ASP A 316 -12.59 -5.88 -9.51
N HIS A 317 -12.76 -6.09 -8.20
CA HIS A 317 -11.72 -6.40 -7.25
C HIS A 317 -10.67 -5.27 -7.13
N PRO A 318 -11.05 -4.07 -6.64
CA PRO A 318 -10.11 -2.97 -6.36
C PRO A 318 -9.19 -3.33 -5.19
N ARG A 319 -8.16 -4.15 -5.48
CA ARG A 319 -7.25 -4.70 -4.48
C ARG A 319 -6.44 -3.59 -3.83
N GLU A 320 -6.00 -2.62 -4.64
CA GLU A 320 -5.18 -1.51 -4.20
C GLU A 320 -5.44 -0.25 -5.03
N PHE A 321 -5.13 0.91 -4.46
CA PHE A 321 -5.22 2.20 -5.14
C PHE A 321 -4.16 3.16 -4.60
N THR A 322 -3.94 4.27 -5.29
CA THR A 322 -3.03 5.32 -4.81
C THR A 322 -3.56 6.70 -5.19
N LEU A 323 -3.21 7.71 -4.41
CA LEU A 323 -3.39 9.10 -4.79
C LEU A 323 -2.16 9.53 -5.58
N ASP A 324 -2.36 10.30 -6.64
CA ASP A 324 -1.22 10.87 -7.35
C ASP A 324 -0.49 11.92 -6.47
N PRO A 325 0.76 12.28 -6.81
CA PRO A 325 1.57 13.22 -6.02
C PRO A 325 0.94 14.61 -5.85
N SER A 326 0.11 15.05 -6.80
CA SER A 326 -0.67 16.29 -6.67
C SER A 326 -1.97 16.12 -5.87
N GLU A 327 -2.35 14.87 -5.61
CA GLU A 327 -3.63 14.39 -5.11
C GLU A 327 -4.86 14.95 -5.84
N GLY A 328 -4.71 15.29 -7.12
CA GLY A 328 -5.81 15.62 -8.02
C GLY A 328 -6.51 14.39 -8.60
N TYR A 329 -5.94 13.20 -8.40
CA TYR A 329 -6.40 11.94 -8.97
C TYR A 329 -6.22 10.77 -8.00
N VAL A 330 -7.09 9.78 -8.15
CA VAL A 330 -6.97 8.45 -7.55
C VAL A 330 -6.84 7.43 -8.67
N LEU A 331 -5.82 6.57 -8.57
CA LEU A 331 -5.57 5.48 -9.51
C LEU A 331 -5.91 4.16 -8.82
N VAL A 332 -6.83 3.38 -9.40
CA VAL A 332 -7.34 2.13 -8.81
C VAL A 332 -6.91 0.94 -9.65
N GLY A 333 -6.23 -0.02 -9.03
CA GLY A 333 -5.93 -1.32 -9.63
C GLY A 333 -7.10 -2.29 -9.46
N ASN A 334 -7.88 -2.49 -10.53
CA ASN A 334 -8.98 -3.45 -10.55
C ASN A 334 -8.46 -4.81 -11.01
N GLN A 335 -8.09 -5.64 -10.05
CA GLN A 335 -7.34 -6.86 -10.30
C GLN A 335 -8.08 -7.87 -11.19
N LYS A 336 -9.40 -8.05 -10.99
CA LYS A 336 -10.17 -9.08 -11.72
C LYS A 336 -10.69 -8.61 -13.08
N SER A 337 -10.71 -7.30 -13.32
CA SER A 337 -11.07 -6.74 -14.63
C SER A 337 -9.88 -6.22 -15.43
N ASP A 338 -8.66 -6.59 -15.02
CA ASP A 338 -7.41 -6.35 -15.76
C ASP A 338 -7.27 -4.88 -16.23
N GLN A 339 -7.45 -3.94 -15.32
CA GLN A 339 -7.32 -2.52 -15.64
C GLN A 339 -6.89 -1.65 -14.46
N VAL A 340 -6.25 -0.54 -14.79
CA VAL A 340 -6.09 0.63 -13.91
C VAL A 340 -7.10 1.68 -14.34
N VAL A 341 -7.87 2.19 -13.38
CA VAL A 341 -8.85 3.27 -13.60
C VAL A 341 -8.37 4.54 -12.89
N VAL A 342 -8.32 5.66 -13.63
CA VAL A 342 -7.92 6.96 -13.07
C VAL A 342 -9.17 7.82 -12.88
N ILE A 343 -9.40 8.25 -11.64
CA ILE A 343 -10.58 9.02 -11.21
C ILE A 343 -10.11 10.38 -10.73
N LYS A 344 -10.78 11.46 -11.16
CA LYS A 344 -10.48 12.80 -10.66
C LYS A 344 -10.89 12.94 -9.19
N ARG A 345 -10.03 13.54 -8.37
CA ARG A 345 -10.29 13.92 -6.98
C ARG A 345 -10.41 15.44 -6.88
N ASP A 346 -11.35 15.90 -6.06
CA ASP A 346 -11.36 17.28 -5.59
C ASP A 346 -10.61 17.36 -4.25
N PRO A 347 -9.42 17.98 -4.18
CA PRO A 347 -8.64 18.05 -2.95
C PRO A 347 -9.30 18.91 -1.86
N LEU A 348 -10.25 19.79 -2.20
CA LEU A 348 -10.94 20.61 -1.20
C LEU A 348 -12.03 19.83 -0.47
N THR A 349 -12.76 18.98 -1.19
CA THR A 349 -13.92 18.24 -0.66
C THR A 349 -13.63 16.76 -0.40
N GLY A 350 -12.52 16.24 -0.93
CA GLY A 350 -12.14 14.83 -0.90
C GLY A 350 -12.93 13.95 -1.86
N LEU A 351 -13.96 14.48 -2.53
CA LEU A 351 -14.86 13.72 -3.37
C LEU A 351 -14.20 13.23 -4.66
N LEU A 352 -14.62 12.04 -5.10
CA LEU A 352 -14.17 11.39 -6.31
C LEU A 352 -15.19 11.58 -7.44
N GLY A 353 -14.73 12.12 -8.56
CA GLY A 353 -15.54 12.54 -9.69
C GLY A 353 -15.50 11.57 -10.87
N LYS A 354 -15.35 12.15 -12.07
CA LYS A 354 -15.34 11.41 -13.33
C LYS A 354 -14.08 10.57 -13.50
N VAL A 355 -14.22 9.43 -14.16
CA VAL A 355 -13.08 8.69 -14.73
C VAL A 355 -12.48 9.49 -15.87
N VAL A 356 -11.17 9.66 -15.86
CA VAL A 356 -10.41 10.34 -16.92
C VAL A 356 -9.62 9.38 -17.79
N GLN A 357 -9.35 8.16 -17.30
CA GLN A 357 -8.69 7.12 -18.09
C GLN A 357 -9.06 5.73 -17.58
N ARG A 358 -9.11 4.76 -18.50
CA ARG A 358 -9.05 3.32 -18.22
C ARG A 358 -7.91 2.73 -19.04
N MET A 359 -6.97 2.08 -18.38
CA MET A 359 -5.82 1.46 -19.01
C MET A 359 -5.88 -0.05 -18.76
N ALA A 360 -5.86 -0.84 -19.83
CA ALA A 360 -5.77 -2.28 -19.71
C ALA A 360 -4.39 -2.68 -19.14
N LEU A 361 -4.39 -3.45 -18.08
CA LEU A 361 -3.19 -3.98 -17.44
C LEU A 361 -3.58 -5.23 -16.67
N GLN A 362 -2.90 -6.35 -16.90
CA GLN A 362 -3.31 -7.61 -16.29
C GLN A 362 -3.07 -7.61 -14.78
N SER A 363 -4.14 -7.89 -14.03
CA SER A 363 -4.15 -8.15 -12.60
C SER A 363 -3.28 -7.20 -11.75
N PRO A 364 -3.47 -5.87 -11.84
CA PRO A 364 -2.75 -4.92 -11.00
C PRO A 364 -3.09 -5.16 -9.53
N SER A 365 -2.07 -5.18 -8.68
CA SER A 365 -2.18 -5.53 -7.26
C SER A 365 -1.58 -4.50 -6.31
N ASP A 366 -0.69 -3.63 -6.79
CA ASP A 366 -0.17 -2.47 -6.04
C ASP A 366 0.24 -1.34 -7.00
N LEU A 367 0.18 -0.10 -6.52
CA LEU A 367 0.45 1.13 -7.28
C LEU A 367 1.27 2.09 -6.41
N LYS A 368 2.47 2.47 -6.85
CA LYS A 368 3.37 3.37 -6.10
C LYS A 368 4.01 4.42 -7.01
N PHE A 369 3.94 5.68 -6.62
CA PHE A 369 4.72 6.76 -7.25
C PHE A 369 6.17 6.75 -6.73
N VAL A 370 7.12 7.11 -7.60
CA VAL A 370 8.58 6.97 -7.36
C VAL A 370 9.24 8.26 -6.85
N ASP A 371 8.54 9.39 -6.96
CA ASP A 371 9.10 10.74 -6.90
C ASP A 371 9.78 11.17 -5.58
#